data_AF-A0A938VK46-F1
#
_entry.id   AF-A0A938VK46-F1
#
_cell.length_a   1.000
_cell.length_b   1.000
_cell.length_c   1.000
_cell.angle_alpha   90.00
_cell.angle_beta   90.00
_cell.angle_gamma   90.00
#
_symmetry.space_group_name_H-M   'P 1'
#
loop_
_entity.id
_entity.type
_entity.pdbx_description
1 polymer ?
#
loop_
_entity_poly.entity_id
_entity_poly.type
_entity_poly.pdbx_seq_one_letter_code
_entity_poly.pdbx_strand_id
1 'polypeptide(L)'
;MILLGLILVPVPYVGYVVLFAPEAAARALTQGAVGEVLNISLLFLLHRGYVRTAAFLQVITFWLFFTFSAITGDGVQGESYLLGYPLVIVIAGILLGGRAALGATILSLLAGLLMVYAETQGFINATINRSAIFSWITSLAIFPMGAILQYLSSRTVKTALERAKLSEEKYKLISEVSSDYTFESVVDDQGSAKVFWVAGAFEKMTGYKLEEYL
;
A
#
# COMPACT_ATOMS: atom_id res chain seq x y z
N MET A 1 12.15 -4.88 6.01
CA MET A 1 12.57 -3.54 5.51
C MET A 1 11.56 -2.45 5.89
N ILE A 2 10.27 -2.58 5.55
CA ILE A 2 9.24 -1.59 5.94
C ILE A 2 9.17 -1.39 7.47
N LEU A 3 9.18 -2.47 8.25
CA LEU A 3 9.20 -2.43 9.72
C LEU A 3 10.46 -1.77 10.32
N LEU A 4 11.62 -1.93 9.66
CA LEU A 4 12.89 -1.36 10.15
C LEU A 4 12.98 0.14 9.88
N GLY A 5 12.48 0.61 8.73
CA GLY A 5 12.37 2.05 8.46
C GLY A 5 11.42 2.75 9.42
N LEU A 6 10.41 2.03 9.91
CA LEU A 6 9.40 2.55 10.81
C LEU A 6 9.84 2.67 12.28
N ILE A 7 10.72 1.79 12.74
CA ILE A 7 11.38 1.91 14.06
C ILE A 7 12.21 3.19 14.14
N LEU A 8 12.75 3.67 13.00
CA LEU A 8 13.55 4.89 12.96
C LEU A 8 12.72 6.18 12.96
N VAL A 9 11.45 6.12 12.51
CA VAL A 9 10.56 7.28 12.36
C VAL A 9 10.31 8.05 13.67
N PRO A 10 10.02 7.40 14.81
CA PRO A 10 9.78 8.13 16.05
C PRO A 10 11.07 8.71 16.68
N VAL A 11 12.26 8.26 16.30
CA VAL A 11 13.52 8.66 16.95
C VAL A 11 13.83 10.16 16.80
N PRO A 12 13.78 10.77 15.60
CA PRO A 12 13.97 12.21 15.44
C PRO A 12 12.88 13.03 16.14
N TYR A 13 11.63 12.55 16.09
CA TYR A 13 10.48 13.19 16.73
C TYR A 13 10.63 13.23 18.25
N VAL A 14 10.90 12.07 18.89
CA VAL A 14 11.10 11.97 20.33
C VAL A 14 12.33 12.78 20.76
N GLY A 15 13.43 12.71 20.01
CA GLY A 15 14.64 13.49 20.29
C GLY A 15 14.39 15.01 20.28
N TYR A 16 13.65 15.51 19.29
CA TYR A 16 13.28 16.92 19.23
C TYR A 16 12.39 17.34 20.39
N VAL A 17 11.34 16.57 20.69
CA VAL A 17 10.39 16.94 21.76
C VAL A 17 11.07 16.90 23.13
N VAL A 18 11.94 15.92 23.40
CA VAL A 18 12.68 15.84 24.67
C VAL A 18 13.63 17.02 24.86
N LEU A 19 14.28 17.50 23.79
CA LEU A 19 15.26 18.59 23.87
C LEU A 19 14.64 19.98 23.87
N PHE A 20 13.54 20.19 23.15
CA PHE A 20 13.00 21.53 22.87
C PHE A 20 11.59 21.79 23.42
N ALA A 21 10.87 20.75 23.86
CA ALA A 21 9.52 20.86 24.41
C ALA A 21 9.31 19.88 25.59
N PRO A 22 9.98 20.09 26.73
CA PRO A 22 9.99 19.16 27.86
C PRO A 22 8.59 18.87 28.43
N GLU A 23 7.65 19.80 28.30
CA GLU A 23 6.25 19.61 28.71
C GLU A 23 5.51 18.53 27.88
N ALA A 24 5.89 18.35 26.62
CA ALA A 24 5.36 17.33 25.73
C ALA A 24 6.22 16.05 25.69
N ALA A 25 7.37 16.03 26.37
CA ALA A 25 8.32 14.92 26.35
C ALA A 25 7.74 13.61 26.90
N ALA A 26 6.96 13.68 27.99
CA ALA A 26 6.28 12.51 28.54
C ALA A 26 5.30 11.87 27.54
N ARG A 27 4.58 12.70 26.77
CA ARG A 27 3.68 12.24 25.70
C ARG A 27 4.46 11.62 24.54
N ALA A 28 5.53 12.26 24.07
CA ALA A 28 6.33 11.71 22.97
C ALA A 28 7.01 10.39 23.36
N LEU A 29 7.53 10.28 24.58
CA LEU A 29 8.14 9.05 25.10
C LEU A 29 7.13 7.91 25.23
N THR A 30 5.92 8.18 25.76
CA THR A 30 4.87 7.15 25.87
C THR A 30 4.39 6.70 24.50
N GLN A 31 4.18 7.62 23.56
CA GLN A 31 3.83 7.30 22.17
C GLN A 31 4.92 6.48 21.47
N GLY A 32 6.19 6.85 21.64
CA GLY A 32 7.34 6.11 21.10
C GLY A 32 7.44 4.70 21.69
N ALA A 33 7.38 4.56 23.01
CA ALA A 33 7.46 3.27 23.68
C ALA A 33 6.33 2.32 23.27
N VAL A 34 5.09 2.82 23.16
CA VAL A 34 3.95 2.04 22.67
C VAL A 34 4.18 1.59 21.22
N GLY A 35 4.68 2.49 20.37
CA GLY A 35 5.03 2.16 18.98
C GLY A 35 6.09 1.06 18.87
N GLU A 36 7.14 1.12 19.68
CA GLU A 36 8.22 0.12 19.70
C GLU A 36 7.74 -1.24 20.19
N VAL A 37 6.94 -1.28 21.27
CA VAL A 37 6.36 -2.54 21.77
C VAL A 37 5.47 -3.18 20.72
N LEU A 38 4.67 -2.39 19.99
CA LEU A 38 3.84 -2.89 18.90
C LEU A 38 4.67 -3.40 17.73
N ASN A 39 5.75 -2.71 17.33
CA ASN A 39 6.68 -3.18 16.30
C ASN A 39 7.34 -4.52 16.67
N ILE A 40 7.80 -4.67 17.91
CA ILE A 40 8.40 -5.91 18.40
C ILE A 40 7.37 -7.05 18.40
N SER A 41 6.13 -6.77 18.81
CA SER A 41 5.03 -7.74 18.80
C SER A 41 4.69 -8.20 17.38
N LEU A 42 4.71 -7.29 16.42
CA LEU A 42 4.49 -7.57 14.99
C LEU A 42 5.64 -8.37 14.38
N LEU A 43 6.89 -8.05 14.74
CA LEU A 43 8.05 -8.85 14.36
C LEU A 43 7.91 -10.28 14.89
N PHE A 44 7.49 -10.47 16.14
CA PHE A 44 7.27 -11.81 16.69
C PHE A 44 6.19 -12.60 15.93
N LEU A 45 5.07 -11.96 15.57
CA LEU A 45 4.01 -12.58 14.77
C LEU A 45 4.48 -12.96 13.36
N LEU A 46 5.35 -12.15 12.74
CA LEU A 46 5.96 -12.46 11.45
C LEU A 46 6.87 -13.67 11.52
N HIS A 47 7.68 -13.81 12.58
CA HIS A 47 8.53 -14.99 12.77
C HIS A 47 7.72 -16.27 12.99
N ARG A 48 6.47 -16.15 13.46
CA ARG A 48 5.54 -17.28 13.65
C ARG A 48 4.73 -17.61 12.39
N GLY A 49 4.94 -16.92 11.27
CA GLY A 49 4.27 -17.17 9.99
C GLY A 49 2.89 -16.50 9.85
N TYR A 50 2.41 -15.75 10.84
CA TYR A 50 1.11 -15.06 10.81
C TYR A 50 1.17 -13.73 10.04
N VAL A 51 1.61 -13.77 8.77
CA VAL A 51 1.86 -12.57 7.95
C VAL A 51 0.60 -11.72 7.76
N ARG A 52 -0.54 -12.35 7.47
CA ARG A 52 -1.81 -11.63 7.23
C ARG A 52 -2.34 -10.94 8.48
N THR A 53 -2.24 -11.61 9.63
CA THR A 53 -2.66 -11.03 10.92
C THR A 53 -1.75 -9.88 11.31
N ALA A 54 -0.43 -10.03 11.13
CA ALA A 54 0.53 -8.96 11.39
C ALA A 54 0.28 -7.74 10.49
N ALA A 55 0.00 -7.95 9.20
CA ALA A 55 -0.35 -6.88 8.28
C ALA A 55 -1.63 -6.13 8.69
N PHE A 56 -2.66 -6.86 9.11
CA PHE A 56 -3.91 -6.27 9.57
C PHE A 56 -3.72 -5.46 10.85
N LEU A 57 -3.02 -6.03 11.83
CA LEU A 57 -2.72 -5.38 13.09
C LEU A 57 -1.86 -4.12 12.89
N GLN A 58 -0.86 -4.16 12.00
CA GLN A 58 -0.04 -3.01 11.65
C GLN A 58 -0.88 -1.84 11.11
N VAL A 59 -1.78 -2.11 10.17
CA VAL A 59 -2.64 -1.08 9.57
C VAL A 59 -3.54 -0.43 10.62
N ILE A 60 -4.17 -1.25 11.48
CA ILE A 60 -5.01 -0.75 12.59
C ILE A 60 -4.18 0.08 13.57
N THR A 61 -3.00 -0.40 13.95
CA THR A 61 -2.10 0.30 14.86
C THR A 61 -1.74 1.68 14.32
N PHE A 62 -1.33 1.79 13.05
CA PHE A 62 -1.03 3.10 12.48
C PHE A 62 -2.24 4.01 12.42
N TRP A 63 -3.37 3.45 12.00
CA TRP A 63 -4.60 4.22 11.88
C TRP A 63 -4.98 4.82 13.23
N LEU A 64 -4.97 4.01 14.30
CA LEU A 64 -5.24 4.47 15.67
C LEU A 64 -4.20 5.48 16.15
N PHE A 65 -2.91 5.23 15.89
CA PHE A 65 -1.83 6.15 16.25
C PHE A 65 -2.04 7.54 15.65
N PHE A 66 -2.26 7.62 14.33
CA PHE A 66 -2.47 8.91 13.66
C PHE A 66 -3.80 9.55 14.06
N THR A 67 -4.86 8.76 14.28
CA THR A 67 -6.14 9.28 14.79
C THR A 67 -5.97 9.91 16.16
N PHE A 68 -5.34 9.20 17.10
CA PHE A 68 -5.10 9.69 18.45
C PHE A 68 -4.21 10.93 18.43
N SER A 69 -3.14 10.91 17.63
CA SER A 69 -2.23 12.04 17.46
C SER A 69 -2.93 13.27 16.87
N ALA A 70 -3.86 13.09 15.93
CA ALA A 70 -4.64 14.17 15.33
C ALA A 70 -5.66 14.76 16.31
N ILE A 71 -6.44 13.93 17.03
CA ILE A 71 -7.44 14.42 18.01
C ILE A 71 -6.77 15.23 19.12
N THR A 72 -5.59 14.81 19.57
CA THR A 72 -4.85 15.47 20.66
C THR A 72 -3.89 16.56 20.18
N GLY A 73 -3.89 16.87 18.88
CA GLY A 73 -3.07 17.91 18.26
C GLY A 73 -3.95 18.91 17.52
N ASP A 74 -3.55 19.28 16.30
CA ASP A 74 -4.25 20.30 15.49
C ASP A 74 -5.46 19.76 14.71
N GLY A 75 -6.02 18.62 15.12
CA GLY A 75 -7.15 17.99 14.44
C GLY A 75 -6.85 17.66 12.97
N VAL A 76 -7.80 17.97 12.09
CA VAL A 76 -7.68 17.73 10.64
C VAL A 76 -6.64 18.62 9.95
N GLN A 77 -6.22 19.70 10.59
CA GLN A 77 -5.18 20.60 10.05
C GLN A 77 -3.77 20.13 10.40
N GLY A 78 -3.64 19.17 11.31
CA GLY A 78 -2.35 18.64 11.76
C GLY A 78 -1.72 17.69 10.76
N GLU A 79 -0.39 17.58 10.85
CA GLU A 79 0.41 16.68 10.02
C GLU A 79 0.03 15.20 10.20
N SER A 80 -0.44 14.82 11.39
CA SER A 80 -0.91 13.46 11.66
C SER A 80 -2.10 13.08 10.77
N TYR A 81 -2.99 14.04 10.47
CA TYR A 81 -4.10 13.85 9.55
C TYR A 81 -3.64 13.96 8.09
N LEU A 82 -2.96 15.06 7.74
CA LEU A 82 -2.62 15.40 6.35
C LEU A 82 -1.55 14.50 5.74
N LEU A 83 -0.59 14.02 6.54
CA LEU A 83 0.53 13.20 6.07
C LEU A 83 0.43 11.75 6.56
N GLY A 84 -0.12 11.54 7.76
CA GLY A 84 -0.25 10.21 8.36
C GLY A 84 -1.25 9.29 7.65
N TYR A 85 -2.50 9.75 7.45
CA TYR A 85 -3.52 8.91 6.83
C TYR A 85 -3.21 8.47 5.39
N PRO A 86 -2.67 9.32 4.50
CA PRO A 86 -2.22 8.86 3.19
C PRO A 86 -1.23 7.69 3.28
N LEU A 87 -0.29 7.72 4.22
CA LEU A 87 0.62 6.59 4.45
C LEU A 87 -0.14 5.34 4.88
N VAL A 88 -1.09 5.45 5.81
CA VAL A 88 -1.89 4.29 6.26
C VAL A 88 -2.67 3.67 5.09
N ILE A 89 -3.26 4.48 4.23
CA ILE A 89 -4.01 4.03 3.05
C ILE A 89 -3.09 3.27 2.09
N VAL A 90 -1.89 3.81 1.81
CA VAL A 90 -0.90 3.16 0.96
C VAL A 90 -0.42 1.85 1.58
N ILE A 91 -0.15 1.82 2.88
CA ILE A 91 0.26 0.60 3.61
C ILE A 91 -0.84 -0.45 3.54
N ALA A 92 -2.10 -0.06 3.77
CA ALA A 92 -3.26 -0.95 3.67
C ALA A 92 -3.39 -1.54 2.25
N GLY A 93 -3.21 -0.72 1.22
CA GLY A 93 -3.28 -1.15 -0.18
C GLY A 93 -2.18 -2.16 -0.54
N ILE A 94 -0.95 -1.90 -0.11
CA ILE A 94 0.20 -2.76 -0.40
C ILE A 94 0.13 -4.07 0.39
N LEU A 95 -0.27 -4.04 1.67
CA LEU A 95 -0.23 -5.22 2.53
C LEU A 95 -1.49 -6.09 2.48
N LEU A 96 -2.66 -5.47 2.29
CA LEU A 96 -3.96 -6.14 2.41
C LEU A 96 -4.80 -6.06 1.12
N GLY A 97 -4.31 -5.32 0.11
CA GLY A 97 -4.94 -5.18 -1.20
C GLY A 97 -5.86 -3.96 -1.33
N GLY A 98 -6.34 -3.72 -2.56
CA GLY A 98 -7.10 -2.51 -2.91
C GLY A 98 -8.39 -2.30 -2.10
N ARG A 99 -9.10 -3.37 -1.73
CA ARG A 99 -10.31 -3.27 -0.88
C ARG A 99 -10.00 -2.73 0.52
N ALA A 100 -8.85 -3.10 1.08
CA ALA A 100 -8.41 -2.61 2.37
C ALA A 100 -7.98 -1.13 2.31
N ALA A 101 -7.32 -0.71 1.22
CA ALA A 101 -7.05 0.72 0.98
C ALA A 101 -8.35 1.52 0.91
N LEU A 102 -9.35 1.06 0.16
CA LEU A 102 -10.66 1.73 0.09
C LEU A 102 -11.33 1.82 1.46
N GLY A 103 -11.32 0.73 2.24
CA GLY A 103 -11.83 0.73 3.60
C GLY A 103 -11.10 1.72 4.52
N ALA A 104 -9.76 1.76 4.44
CA ALA A 104 -8.94 2.71 5.19
C ALA A 104 -9.25 4.17 4.79
N THR A 105 -9.42 4.44 3.49
CA THR A 105 -9.82 5.77 3.00
C THR A 105 -11.17 6.20 3.58
N ILE A 106 -12.18 5.34 3.51
CA ILE A 106 -13.51 5.63 4.05
C ILE A 106 -13.43 5.89 5.57
N LEU A 107 -12.72 5.03 6.31
CA LEU A 107 -12.51 5.20 7.75
C LEU A 107 -11.78 6.50 8.09
N SER A 108 -10.73 6.86 7.35
CA SER A 108 -9.99 8.11 7.55
C SER A 108 -10.82 9.34 7.24
N LEU A 109 -11.66 9.31 6.19
CA LEU A 109 -12.59 10.40 5.88
C LEU A 109 -13.66 10.55 6.96
N LEU A 110 -14.23 9.45 7.46
CA LEU A 110 -15.18 9.46 8.57
C LEU A 110 -14.54 10.00 9.84
N ALA A 111 -13.31 9.59 10.16
CA ALA A 111 -12.56 10.13 11.30
C ALA A 111 -12.32 11.65 11.15
N GLY A 112 -11.97 12.11 9.94
CA GLY A 112 -11.83 13.53 9.63
C GLY A 112 -13.14 14.30 9.83
N LEU A 113 -14.26 13.76 9.35
CA LEU A 113 -15.58 14.36 9.55
C LEU A 113 -15.94 14.48 11.04
N LEU A 114 -15.67 13.43 11.82
CA LEU A 114 -15.88 13.43 13.26
C LEU A 114 -14.99 14.46 13.97
N MET A 115 -13.73 14.62 13.54
CA MET A 115 -12.83 15.64 14.07
C MET A 115 -13.31 17.06 13.75
N VAL A 116 -13.77 17.32 12.52
CA VAL A 116 -14.35 18.62 12.14
C VAL A 116 -15.57 18.92 13.01
N TYR A 117 -16.45 17.94 13.20
CA TYR A 117 -17.61 18.09 14.09
C TYR A 117 -17.17 18.38 15.53
N ALA A 118 -16.18 17.65 16.05
CA ALA A 118 -15.63 17.87 17.39
C ALA A 118 -14.97 19.27 17.56
N GLU A 119 -14.32 19.77 16.51
CA GLU A 119 -13.76 21.14 16.46
C GLU A 119 -14.86 22.19 16.54
N THR A 120 -15.98 22.03 15.80
CA THR A 120 -17.11 22.97 15.86
C THR A 120 -17.80 23.02 17.24
N GLN A 121 -17.69 21.95 18.02
CA GLN A 121 -18.22 21.87 19.39
C GLN A 121 -17.22 22.33 20.46
N GLY A 122 -16.00 22.74 20.06
CA GLY A 122 -14.95 23.20 20.97
C GLY A 122 -14.23 22.08 21.74
N PHE A 123 -14.42 20.81 21.36
CA PHE A 123 -13.68 19.69 21.96
C PHE A 123 -12.22 19.63 21.48
N ILE A 124 -11.96 20.11 20.26
CA ILE A 124 -10.62 20.21 19.68
C ILE A 124 -10.29 21.69 19.54
N ASN A 125 -9.39 22.18 20.40
CA ASN A 125 -8.86 23.53 20.31
C ASN A 125 -7.64 23.51 19.37
N ALA A 126 -7.89 23.62 18.06
CA ALA A 126 -6.84 23.74 17.07
C ALA A 126 -6.16 25.12 17.21
N THR A 127 -5.23 25.25 18.17
CA THR A 127 -4.35 26.42 18.21
C THR A 127 -3.38 26.29 17.05
N ILE A 128 -3.64 27.03 15.97
CA ILE A 128 -2.83 27.05 14.75
C ILE A 128 -1.46 27.68 15.04
N ASN A 129 -0.61 27.00 15.80
CA ASN A 129 0.80 27.36 15.95
C ASN A 129 1.63 26.42 15.07
N ARG A 130 1.62 26.69 13.77
CA ARG A 130 2.34 25.90 12.77
C ARG A 130 3.84 26.17 12.88
N SER A 131 4.51 25.39 13.72
CA SER A 131 5.96 25.40 13.84
C SER A 131 6.59 24.83 12.57
N ALA A 132 7.17 25.69 11.73
CA ALA A 132 7.79 25.28 10.46
C ALA A 132 8.88 24.21 10.65
N ILE A 133 9.62 24.28 11.76
CA ILE A 133 10.65 23.29 12.09
C ILE A 133 10.05 21.94 12.47
N PHE A 134 8.90 21.93 13.17
CA PHE A 134 8.19 20.71 13.50
C PHE A 134 7.71 19.99 12.24
N SER A 135 7.08 20.73 11.33
CA SER A 135 6.64 20.20 10.03
C SER A 135 7.77 19.65 9.18
N TRP A 136 8.94 20.29 9.22
CA TRP A 136 10.10 19.80 8.49
C TRP A 136 10.67 18.51 9.09
N ILE A 137 10.72 18.40 10.43
CA ILE A 137 11.20 17.21 11.14
C ILE A 137 10.28 16.00 10.89
N THR A 138 8.96 16.18 10.99
CA THR A 138 8.01 15.09 10.73
C THR A 138 8.03 14.66 9.26
N SER A 139 8.24 15.60 8.33
CA SER A 139 8.41 15.31 6.91
C SER A 139 9.64 14.43 6.63
N LEU A 140 10.71 14.55 7.42
CA LEU A 140 11.91 13.71 7.29
C LEU A 140 11.62 12.23 7.55
N ALA A 141 10.58 11.91 8.32
CA ALA A 141 10.12 10.54 8.52
C ALA A 141 9.15 10.09 7.43
N ILE A 142 8.18 10.93 7.10
CA ILE A 142 7.04 10.56 6.25
C ILE A 142 7.44 10.48 4.77
N PHE A 143 8.25 11.41 4.27
CA PHE A 143 8.59 11.45 2.84
C PHE A 143 9.44 10.25 2.41
N PRO A 144 10.52 9.86 3.12
CA PRO A 144 11.26 8.65 2.77
C PRO A 144 10.40 7.40 2.87
N MET A 145 9.50 7.32 3.86
CA MET A 145 8.57 6.19 3.99
C MET A 145 7.63 6.10 2.78
N GLY A 146 7.01 7.22 2.40
CA GLY A 146 6.17 7.30 1.20
C GLY A 146 6.94 6.91 -0.07
N ALA A 147 8.17 7.41 -0.22
CA ALA A 147 9.04 7.08 -1.35
C ALA A 147 9.38 5.58 -1.39
N ILE A 148 9.71 4.96 -0.25
CA ILE A 148 9.99 3.52 -0.16
C ILE A 148 8.75 2.70 -0.53
N LEU A 149 7.58 3.05 0.02
CA LEU A 149 6.33 2.34 -0.27
C LEU A 149 5.96 2.45 -1.76
N GLN A 150 6.07 3.65 -2.33
CA GLN A 150 5.82 3.87 -3.76
C GLN A 150 6.83 3.10 -4.62
N TYR A 151 8.12 3.11 -4.25
CA TYR A 151 9.15 2.34 -4.94
C TYR A 151 8.85 0.83 -4.92
N LEU A 152 8.45 0.29 -3.75
CA LEU A 152 8.08 -1.12 -3.62
C LEU A 152 6.84 -1.47 -4.44
N SER A 153 5.83 -0.60 -4.44
CA SER A 153 4.63 -0.75 -5.26
C SER A 153 4.99 -0.80 -6.76
N SER A 154 5.73 0.20 -7.23
CA SER A 154 6.16 0.28 -8.63
C SER A 154 7.08 -0.88 -9.04
N ARG A 155 7.98 -1.33 -8.15
CA ARG A 155 8.85 -2.48 -8.41
C ARG A 155 8.03 -3.77 -8.58
N THR A 156 7.06 -4.00 -7.70
CA THR A 156 6.16 -5.16 -7.77
C THR A 156 5.42 -5.21 -9.11
N VAL A 157 4.85 -4.07 -9.52
CA VAL A 157 4.14 -3.95 -10.81
C VAL A 157 5.08 -4.19 -12.00
N LYS A 158 6.28 -3.57 -12.00
CA LYS A 158 7.27 -3.76 -13.07
C LYS A 158 7.72 -5.21 -13.19
N THR A 159 8.05 -5.86 -12.08
CA THR A 159 8.47 -7.26 -12.08
C THR A 159 7.35 -8.19 -12.53
N ALA A 160 6.09 -7.92 -12.16
CA ALA A 160 4.95 -8.68 -12.65
C ALA A 160 4.76 -8.53 -14.17
N LEU A 161 4.88 -7.31 -14.68
CA LEU A 161 4.78 -7.02 -16.11
C LEU A 161 5.92 -7.66 -16.91
N GLU A 162 7.17 -7.58 -16.44
CA GLU A 162 8.31 -8.24 -17.07
C GLU A 162 8.13 -9.75 -17.13
N ARG A 163 7.66 -10.37 -16.04
CA ARG A 163 7.36 -11.81 -16.02
C ARG A 163 6.26 -12.19 -17.00
N ALA A 164 5.21 -11.38 -17.11
CA ALA A 164 4.13 -11.61 -18.07
C ALA A 164 4.66 -11.54 -19.52
N LYS A 165 5.45 -10.52 -19.85
CA LYS A 165 6.08 -10.38 -21.18
C LYS A 165 7.02 -11.53 -21.52
N LEU A 166 7.88 -11.93 -20.58
CA LEU A 166 8.79 -13.06 -20.79
C LEU A 166 8.01 -14.38 -20.98
N SER A 167 6.90 -14.56 -20.27
CA SER A 167 6.03 -15.72 -20.46
C SER A 167 5.39 -15.72 -21.84
N GLU A 168 4.87 -14.57 -22.29
CA GLU A 168 4.27 -14.39 -23.61
C GLU A 168 5.27 -14.68 -24.74
N GLU A 169 6.47 -14.11 -24.65
CA GLU A 169 7.53 -14.32 -25.64
C GLU A 169 7.98 -15.79 -25.68
N LYS A 170 8.09 -16.44 -24.51
CA LYS A 170 8.38 -17.88 -24.44
C LYS A 170 7.29 -18.72 -25.11
N TYR A 171 6.00 -18.42 -24.87
CA TYR A 171 4.90 -19.13 -25.52
C TYR A 171 4.91 -18.92 -27.04
N LYS A 172 5.18 -17.70 -27.50
CA LYS A 172 5.31 -17.38 -28.92
C LYS A 172 6.43 -18.20 -29.59
N LEU A 173 7.62 -18.23 -28.99
CA LEU A 173 8.76 -18.99 -29.53
C LEU A 173 8.47 -20.50 -29.58
N ILE A 174 7.88 -21.06 -28.51
CA ILE A 174 7.49 -22.49 -28.48
C ILE A 174 6.47 -22.79 -29.58
N SER A 175 5.49 -21.91 -29.78
CA SER A 175 4.53 -22.05 -30.87
C SER A 175 5.21 -21.99 -32.25
N GLU A 176 6.12 -21.04 -32.48
CA GLU A 176 6.80 -20.90 -33.78
C GLU A 176 7.68 -22.12 -34.13
N VAL A 177 8.31 -22.76 -33.15
CA VAL A 177 9.18 -23.94 -33.39
C VAL A 177 8.44 -25.28 -33.28
N SER A 178 7.20 -25.30 -32.81
CA SER A 178 6.40 -26.52 -32.72
C SER A 178 6.11 -27.06 -34.11
N SER A 179 6.54 -28.30 -34.37
CA SER A 179 6.22 -28.98 -35.63
C SER A 179 4.73 -29.37 -35.70
N ASP A 180 4.09 -29.59 -34.56
CA ASP A 180 2.66 -29.85 -34.47
C ASP A 180 1.89 -28.53 -34.43
N TYR A 181 0.66 -28.53 -34.93
CA TYR A 181 -0.28 -27.42 -34.82
C TYR A 181 -1.34 -27.70 -33.76
N THR A 182 -1.79 -26.64 -33.09
CA THR A 182 -2.93 -26.69 -32.16
C THR A 182 -3.92 -25.61 -32.56
N PHE A 183 -5.20 -25.95 -32.51
CA PHE A 183 -6.29 -25.00 -32.76
C PHE A 183 -7.38 -25.19 -31.72
N GLU A 184 -8.00 -24.09 -31.32
CA GLU A 184 -9.17 -24.07 -30.45
C GLU A 184 -10.36 -23.56 -31.26
N SER A 185 -11.45 -24.32 -31.28
CA SER A 185 -12.70 -23.94 -31.93
C SER A 185 -13.84 -24.01 -30.94
N VAL A 186 -14.64 -22.94 -30.89
CA VAL A 186 -15.88 -22.89 -30.11
C VAL A 186 -17.04 -23.03 -31.08
N VAL A 187 -17.87 -24.03 -30.85
CA VAL A 187 -19.10 -24.24 -31.61
C VAL A 187 -20.22 -23.43 -30.97
N ASP A 188 -20.86 -22.56 -31.73
CA ASP A 188 -22.01 -21.79 -31.26
C ASP A 188 -23.29 -22.65 -31.16
N ASP A 189 -24.33 -22.11 -30.53
CA ASP A 189 -25.63 -22.80 -30.38
C ASP A 189 -26.32 -23.13 -31.72
N GLN A 190 -25.85 -22.58 -32.84
CA GLN A 190 -26.32 -22.82 -34.20
C GLN A 190 -25.49 -23.92 -34.92
N GLY A 191 -24.49 -24.49 -34.26
CA GLY A 191 -23.60 -25.51 -34.83
C GLY A 191 -22.48 -24.93 -35.71
N SER A 192 -22.28 -23.61 -35.72
CA SER A 192 -21.20 -22.97 -36.45
C SER A 192 -19.92 -22.96 -35.60
N ALA A 193 -18.83 -23.50 -36.14
CA ALA A 193 -17.54 -23.58 -35.48
C ALA A 193 -16.76 -22.29 -35.73
N LYS A 194 -16.49 -21.50 -34.69
CA LYS A 194 -15.58 -20.34 -34.76
C LYS A 194 -14.23 -20.72 -34.20
N VAL A 195 -13.19 -20.63 -35.03
CA VAL A 195 -11.80 -20.79 -34.58
C VAL A 195 -11.41 -19.56 -33.75
N PHE A 196 -11.06 -19.78 -32.48
CA PHE A 196 -10.71 -18.73 -31.54
C PHE A 196 -9.21 -18.47 -31.52
N TRP A 197 -8.41 -19.52 -31.73
CA TRP A 197 -6.96 -19.45 -31.61
C TRP A 197 -6.28 -20.59 -32.37
N VAL A 198 -5.12 -20.29 -32.94
CA VAL A 198 -4.27 -21.26 -33.64
C VAL A 198 -2.81 -21.01 -33.26
N ALA A 199 -2.05 -22.08 -33.08
CA ALA A 199 -0.62 -22.07 -32.79
C ALA A 199 0.11 -23.22 -33.49
N GLY A 200 1.45 -23.17 -33.43
CA GLY A 200 2.30 -24.16 -34.08
C GLY A 200 2.51 -23.91 -35.56
N ALA A 201 2.94 -24.96 -36.26
CA ALA A 201 3.15 -24.97 -37.70
C ALA A 201 1.85 -24.99 -38.54
N PHE A 202 0.73 -24.42 -38.06
CA PHE A 202 -0.58 -24.52 -38.72
C PHE A 202 -0.55 -24.08 -40.19
N GLU A 203 -0.11 -22.85 -40.48
CA GLU A 203 -0.05 -22.35 -41.86
C GLU A 203 0.92 -23.18 -42.71
N LYS A 204 2.01 -23.67 -42.12
CA LYS A 204 3.03 -24.48 -42.80
C LYS A 204 2.54 -25.91 -43.11
N MET A 205 1.71 -26.48 -42.25
CA MET A 205 1.14 -27.82 -42.38
C MET A 205 -0.13 -27.84 -43.24
N THR A 206 -1.00 -26.84 -43.07
CA THR A 206 -2.31 -26.77 -43.73
C THR A 206 -2.30 -25.95 -45.01
N GLY A 207 -1.35 -25.02 -45.16
CA GLY A 207 -1.27 -24.09 -46.29
C GLY A 207 -2.26 -22.92 -46.23
N TYR A 208 -3.15 -22.88 -45.23
CA TYR A 208 -4.13 -21.82 -45.06
C TYR A 208 -3.66 -20.80 -44.03
N LYS A 209 -3.90 -19.52 -44.31
CA LYS A 209 -3.84 -18.49 -43.26
C LYS A 209 -5.05 -18.60 -42.34
N LEU A 210 -4.90 -18.16 -41.10
CA LEU A 210 -6.00 -18.17 -40.12
C LEU A 210 -7.27 -17.49 -40.65
N GLU A 211 -7.09 -16.38 -41.38
CA GLU A 211 -8.15 -15.58 -41.98
C GLU A 211 -8.89 -16.31 -43.12
N GLU A 212 -8.25 -17.30 -43.75
CA GLU A 212 -8.80 -18.08 -44.87
C GLU A 212 -9.49 -19.37 -44.40
N TYR A 213 -9.24 -19.78 -43.15
CA TYR A 213 -9.81 -20.97 -42.53
C TYR A 213 -11.11 -20.69 -41.76
N LEU A 214 -11.37 -19.42 -41.44
CA LEU A 214 -12.60 -18.91 -40.80
C LEU A 214 -13.73 -18.73 -41.79
#